data_AF-A0A927NUA5-F1
#
_entry.id   AF-A0A927NUA5-F1
#
_cell.length_a   1.000
_cell.length_b   1.000
_cell.length_c   1.000
_cell.angle_alpha   90.00
_cell.angle_beta   90.00
_cell.angle_gamma   90.00
#
_symmetry.space_group_name_H-M   'P 1'
#
loop_
_entity.id
_entity.type
_entity.pdbx_description
1 polymer ?
#
loop_
_entity_poly.entity_id
_entity_poly.type
_entity_poly.pdbx_seq_one_letter_code
_entity_poly.pdbx_strand_id
1 'polypeptide(L)'
;MDRRKTVQLLRQIEFLRKTRNTWEVILMQMANDSKPLSVEIRAKMEQYRADLSAFGMQEPIKKESSVGHWLFYKPMTELTAFVINLIATDHHIAIMYGYASTAFTKMIGNENALVELGVRDEEITIREKIVICNEADEEAARDQIAQMYERYLQTPKDELLIEAKAKRKAFFQQIAVKLKPMGFRKKGNTWTRTLEGDYYLLFDAQKSSYADEYYFDVYIGKNGTKCYGDCHFSRVSPGRHPMDWQALSKDEFEFFLNRTVIPALEQIIHTPLCELGKLPSIWSGCMCNRKKCESCWVEKNLWEARGIQ
;
A
#
# COMPACT_ATOMS: atom_id res chain seq x y z
N MET A 1 14.07 0.60 -38.41
CA MET A 1 13.25 0.36 -37.19
C MET A 1 12.36 -0.84 -37.46
N ASP A 2 12.56 -1.94 -36.74
CA ASP A 2 11.93 -3.24 -37.02
C ASP A 2 10.45 -3.23 -36.62
N ARG A 3 9.55 -3.33 -37.61
CA ARG A 3 8.08 -3.33 -37.42
C ARG A 3 7.62 -4.42 -36.44
N ARG A 4 8.36 -5.53 -36.29
CA ARG A 4 8.01 -6.59 -35.33
C ARG A 4 8.20 -6.14 -33.88
N LYS A 5 9.27 -5.38 -33.59
CA LYS A 5 9.52 -4.83 -32.24
C LYS A 5 8.47 -3.79 -31.86
N THR A 6 8.02 -2.95 -32.80
CA THR A 6 6.96 -1.96 -32.56
C THR A 6 5.62 -2.62 -32.25
N VAL A 7 5.24 -3.69 -32.96
CA VAL A 7 3.98 -4.42 -32.71
C VAL A 7 4.01 -5.15 -31.36
N GLN A 8 5.17 -5.68 -30.95
CA GLN A 8 5.34 -6.33 -29.64
C GLN A 8 5.25 -5.32 -28.49
N LEU A 9 5.83 -4.13 -28.64
CA LEU A 9 5.75 -3.03 -27.68
C LEU A 9 4.30 -2.53 -27.54
N LEU A 10 3.57 -2.38 -28.65
CA LEU A 10 2.17 -1.95 -28.65
C LEU A 10 1.26 -2.99 -27.98
N ARG A 11 1.49 -4.29 -28.20
CA ARG A 11 0.77 -5.37 -27.51
C ARG A 11 1.07 -5.41 -26.01
N GLN A 12 2.31 -5.12 -25.59
CA GLN A 12 2.65 -4.98 -24.17
C GLN A 12 1.98 -3.75 -23.55
N ILE A 13 1.92 -2.61 -24.25
CA ILE A 13 1.24 -1.39 -23.79
C ILE A 13 -0.28 -1.62 -23.66
N GLU A 14 -0.88 -2.37 -24.58
CA GLU A 14 -2.31 -2.66 -24.58
C GLU A 14 -2.70 -3.73 -23.55
N PHE A 15 -1.82 -4.71 -23.31
CA PHE A 15 -1.91 -5.63 -22.18
C PHE A 15 -1.80 -4.90 -20.84
N LEU A 16 -0.83 -3.97 -20.71
CA LEU A 16 -0.66 -3.12 -19.53
C LEU A 16 -1.88 -2.21 -19.29
N ARG A 17 -2.52 -1.70 -20.35
CA ARG A 17 -3.80 -0.97 -20.27
C ARG A 17 -4.95 -1.87 -19.77
N LYS A 18 -5.03 -3.11 -20.22
CA LYS A 18 -6.06 -4.07 -19.76
C LYS A 18 -5.85 -4.51 -18.31
N THR A 19 -4.61 -4.69 -17.85
CA THR A 19 -4.31 -5.02 -16.45
C THR A 19 -4.40 -3.81 -15.51
N ARG A 20 -4.18 -2.59 -16.03
CA ARG A 20 -4.42 -1.35 -15.30
C ARG A 20 -5.91 -1.20 -14.91
N ASN A 21 -6.83 -1.63 -15.78
CA ASN A 21 -8.26 -1.66 -15.49
C ASN A 21 -8.68 -2.65 -14.39
N THR A 22 -7.88 -3.69 -14.09
CA THR A 22 -8.27 -4.68 -13.07
C THR A 22 -7.99 -4.16 -11.66
N TRP A 23 -6.93 -3.38 -11.48
CA TRP A 23 -6.59 -2.76 -10.19
C TRP A 23 -7.23 -1.39 -9.99
N GLU A 24 -7.43 -0.60 -11.05
CA GLU A 24 -8.22 0.63 -10.97
C GLU A 24 -9.68 0.31 -10.60
N VAL A 25 -10.27 -0.83 -11.01
CA VAL A 25 -11.63 -1.21 -10.58
C VAL A 25 -11.68 -1.61 -9.10
N ILE A 26 -10.72 -2.41 -8.61
CA ILE A 26 -10.72 -2.87 -7.21
C ILE A 26 -10.43 -1.72 -6.23
N LEU A 27 -9.57 -0.77 -6.60
CA LEU A 27 -9.22 0.38 -5.73
C LEU A 27 -10.12 1.61 -5.96
N MET A 28 -10.65 1.87 -7.18
CA MET A 28 -11.66 2.93 -7.37
C MET A 28 -13.03 2.53 -6.81
N GLN A 29 -13.32 1.23 -6.61
CA GLN A 29 -14.50 0.81 -5.85
C GLN A 29 -14.45 1.20 -4.37
N MET A 30 -13.27 1.51 -3.82
CA MET A 30 -13.15 2.08 -2.47
C MET A 30 -13.36 3.61 -2.43
N ALA A 31 -13.45 4.26 -3.59
CA ALA A 31 -13.57 5.72 -3.72
C ALA A 31 -14.89 6.20 -4.34
N ASN A 32 -15.85 5.29 -4.57
CA ASN A 32 -17.17 5.65 -5.12
C ASN A 32 -18.28 5.34 -4.11
N ASP A 33 -18.31 6.15 -3.05
CA ASP A 33 -19.48 6.37 -2.20
C ASP A 33 -20.63 6.89 -3.08
N SER A 34 -21.61 6.05 -3.42
CA SER A 34 -22.97 6.48 -3.81
C SER A 34 -23.93 5.37 -4.24
N LYS A 35 -23.50 4.12 -4.43
CA LYS A 35 -24.45 3.02 -4.62
C LYS A 35 -24.86 2.43 -3.26
N PRO A 36 -26.17 2.34 -2.96
CA PRO A 36 -26.62 1.63 -1.79
C PRO A 36 -26.24 0.15 -1.92
N LEU A 37 -25.71 -0.43 -0.85
CA LEU A 37 -25.43 -1.87 -0.78
C LEU A 37 -26.67 -2.67 -1.18
N SER A 38 -26.45 -3.82 -1.80
CA SER A 38 -27.53 -4.79 -2.02
C SER A 38 -28.22 -5.15 -0.70
N VAL A 39 -29.52 -5.46 -0.78
CA VAL A 39 -30.32 -5.85 0.39
C VAL A 39 -29.71 -7.06 1.10
N GLU A 40 -29.16 -8.00 0.34
CA GLU A 40 -28.49 -9.20 0.84
C GLU A 40 -27.22 -8.87 1.62
N ILE A 41 -26.31 -8.06 1.05
CA ILE A 41 -25.07 -7.66 1.75
C ILE A 41 -25.40 -6.85 3.00
N ARG A 42 -26.39 -5.95 2.93
CA ARG A 42 -26.81 -5.18 4.10
C ARG A 42 -27.39 -6.06 5.21
N ALA A 43 -28.24 -7.02 4.85
CA ALA A 43 -28.78 -7.98 5.82
C ALA A 43 -27.65 -8.80 6.47
N LYS A 44 -26.64 -9.17 5.70
CA LYS A 44 -25.47 -9.90 6.20
C LYS A 44 -24.62 -9.06 7.15
N MET A 45 -24.38 -7.79 6.82
CA MET A 45 -23.69 -6.85 7.72
C MET A 45 -24.44 -6.69 9.04
N GLU A 46 -25.78 -6.54 9.03
CA GLU A 46 -26.60 -6.48 10.26
C GLU A 46 -26.54 -7.78 11.06
N GLN A 47 -26.49 -8.95 10.39
CA GLN A 47 -26.27 -10.22 11.07
C GLN A 47 -24.93 -10.24 11.80
N TYR A 48 -23.83 -9.87 11.13
CA TYR A 48 -22.52 -9.79 11.77
C TYR A 48 -22.49 -8.80 12.93
N ARG A 49 -23.14 -7.65 12.79
CA ARG A 49 -23.29 -6.68 13.88
C ARG A 49 -23.96 -7.29 15.10
N ALA A 50 -25.04 -8.04 14.90
CA ALA A 50 -25.75 -8.72 16.00
C ALA A 50 -24.86 -9.77 16.68
N ASP A 51 -24.16 -10.60 15.89
CA ASP A 51 -23.25 -11.63 16.39
C ASP A 51 -22.08 -11.01 17.18
N LEU A 52 -21.45 -9.95 16.66
CA LEU A 52 -20.35 -9.24 17.32
C LEU A 52 -20.82 -8.55 18.61
N SER A 53 -22.04 -7.99 18.61
CA SER A 53 -22.64 -7.39 19.81
C SER A 53 -22.95 -8.47 20.87
N ALA A 54 -23.46 -9.63 20.46
CA ALA A 54 -23.71 -10.76 21.35
C ALA A 54 -22.40 -11.32 21.93
N PHE A 55 -21.30 -11.27 21.17
CA PHE A 55 -19.95 -11.57 21.65
C PHE A 55 -19.38 -10.49 22.60
N GLY A 56 -20.11 -9.39 22.80
CA GLY A 56 -19.72 -8.28 23.68
C GLY A 56 -18.63 -7.40 23.09
N MET A 57 -18.61 -7.24 21.77
CA MET A 57 -17.90 -6.12 21.13
C MET A 57 -18.77 -4.86 21.18
N GLN A 58 -18.10 -3.72 21.13
CA GLN A 58 -18.70 -2.40 21.21
C GLN A 58 -18.47 -1.66 19.89
N GLU A 59 -19.43 -0.84 19.51
CA GLU A 59 -19.25 0.15 18.45
C GLU A 59 -18.80 1.48 19.06
N PRO A 60 -17.90 2.23 18.40
CA PRO A 60 -17.48 3.53 18.88
C PRO A 60 -18.67 4.50 18.92
N ILE A 61 -18.84 5.23 20.03
CA ILE A 61 -19.91 6.22 20.22
C ILE A 61 -19.59 7.48 19.40
N LYS A 62 -19.73 7.40 18.09
CA LYS A 62 -19.87 8.53 17.17
C LYS A 62 -20.38 7.97 15.86
N LYS A 63 -21.70 8.16 15.66
CA LYS A 63 -22.49 7.95 14.45
C LYS A 63 -21.70 8.17 13.15
N GLU A 64 -22.13 7.44 12.13
CA GLU A 64 -21.55 7.30 10.78
C GLU A 64 -20.51 6.19 10.72
N SER A 65 -20.96 4.96 10.97
CA SER A 65 -20.70 3.90 10.02
C SER A 65 -21.18 4.40 8.65
N SER A 66 -20.31 4.46 7.65
CA SER A 66 -20.77 4.71 6.29
C SER A 66 -21.68 3.55 5.85
N VAL A 67 -22.40 3.70 4.73
CA VAL A 67 -23.35 2.68 4.26
C VAL A 67 -22.72 1.28 4.24
N GLY A 68 -21.41 1.17 4.00
CA GLY A 68 -20.68 -0.10 3.99
C GLY A 68 -19.44 -0.20 4.87
N HIS A 69 -19.20 0.66 5.86
CA HIS A 69 -17.99 0.58 6.70
C HIS A 69 -18.29 0.64 8.20
N TRP A 70 -18.19 -0.50 8.90
CA TRP A 70 -18.63 -0.68 10.28
C TRP A 70 -17.50 -1.21 11.17
N LEU A 71 -17.22 -0.51 12.28
CA LEU A 71 -16.10 -0.79 13.18
C LEU A 71 -16.59 -1.27 14.55
N PHE A 72 -15.97 -2.34 15.04
CA PHE A 72 -16.25 -2.98 16.33
C PHE A 72 -14.95 -3.17 17.09
N TYR A 73 -15.01 -3.06 18.42
CA TYR A 73 -13.86 -3.34 19.28
C TYR A 73 -14.25 -4.01 20.59
N LYS A 74 -13.31 -4.76 21.18
CA LYS A 74 -13.43 -5.33 22.52
C LYS A 74 -12.15 -5.03 23.28
N PRO A 75 -12.19 -4.32 24.43
CA PRO A 75 -11.01 -4.14 25.27
C PRO A 75 -10.43 -5.49 25.69
N MET A 76 -9.12 -5.64 25.59
CA MET A 76 -8.41 -6.88 25.90
C MET A 76 -7.52 -6.70 27.12
N THR A 77 -6.74 -5.63 27.15
CA THR A 77 -5.95 -5.20 28.30
C THR A 77 -6.19 -3.70 28.53
N GLU A 78 -5.51 -3.09 29.50
CA GLU A 78 -5.52 -1.63 29.69
C GLU A 78 -4.97 -0.87 28.46
N LEU A 79 -4.12 -1.52 27.65
CA LEU A 79 -3.40 -0.89 26.54
C LEU A 79 -3.78 -1.43 25.17
N THR A 80 -4.63 -2.46 25.09
CA THR A 80 -4.96 -3.13 23.82
C THR A 80 -6.41 -3.50 23.70
N ALA A 81 -6.89 -3.54 22.46
CA ALA A 81 -8.23 -3.97 22.11
C ALA A 81 -8.18 -4.85 20.85
N PHE A 82 -9.10 -5.80 20.81
CA PHE A 82 -9.36 -6.58 19.61
C PHE A 82 -10.36 -5.82 18.76
N VAL A 83 -10.03 -5.63 17.49
CA VAL A 83 -10.78 -4.78 16.56
C VAL A 83 -11.25 -5.65 15.40
N ILE A 84 -12.49 -5.43 14.98
CA ILE A 84 -13.06 -5.98 13.75
C ILE A 84 -13.65 -4.81 12.96
N ASN A 85 -13.24 -4.70 11.71
CA ASN A 85 -13.67 -3.68 10.79
C ASN A 85 -14.26 -4.34 9.54
N LEU A 86 -15.57 -4.17 9.35
CA LEU A 86 -16.35 -4.69 8.24
C LEU A 86 -16.42 -3.64 7.13
N ILE A 87 -15.99 -4.01 5.93
CA ILE A 87 -16.00 -3.16 4.73
C ILE A 87 -16.77 -3.90 3.65
N ALA A 88 -17.99 -3.46 3.38
CA ALA A 88 -18.90 -4.06 2.42
C ALA A 88 -18.86 -3.34 1.07
N THR A 89 -18.96 -4.14 0.00
CA THR A 89 -19.28 -3.71 -1.36
C THR A 89 -20.54 -4.44 -1.83
N ASP A 90 -21.04 -4.15 -3.02
CA ASP A 90 -22.19 -4.89 -3.59
C ASP A 90 -21.96 -6.39 -3.79
N HIS A 91 -20.71 -6.86 -3.73
CA HIS A 91 -20.33 -8.22 -4.10
C HIS A 91 -19.68 -9.02 -2.98
N HIS A 92 -19.10 -8.37 -1.98
CA HIS A 92 -18.35 -9.04 -0.93
C HIS A 92 -18.26 -8.19 0.33
N ILE A 93 -17.92 -8.84 1.44
CA ILE A 93 -17.59 -8.18 2.71
C ILE A 93 -16.13 -8.48 3.02
N ALA A 94 -15.29 -7.45 3.08
CA ALA A 94 -13.94 -7.56 3.61
C ALA A 94 -13.95 -7.35 5.12
N ILE A 95 -13.28 -8.23 5.86
CA ILE A 95 -13.10 -8.15 7.30
C ILE A 95 -11.63 -7.88 7.58
N MET A 96 -11.35 -6.71 8.13
CA MET A 96 -10.06 -6.36 8.71
C MET A 96 -10.14 -6.63 10.22
N TYR A 97 -9.24 -7.44 10.78
CA TYR A 97 -9.31 -7.79 12.20
C TYR A 97 -7.93 -7.88 12.84
N GLY A 98 -7.87 -7.70 14.16
CA GLY A 98 -6.64 -7.89 14.91
C GLY A 98 -6.54 -7.06 16.19
N TYR A 99 -5.33 -6.92 16.70
CA TYR A 99 -5.05 -6.21 17.94
C TYR A 99 -4.46 -4.83 17.66
N ALA A 100 -5.14 -3.81 18.19
CA ALA A 100 -4.68 -2.44 18.21
C ALA A 100 -4.42 -1.99 19.66
N SER A 101 -3.63 -0.95 19.84
CA SER A 101 -3.62 -0.18 21.08
C SER A 101 -5.00 0.44 21.33
N THR A 102 -5.24 1.00 22.52
CA THR A 102 -6.48 1.76 22.82
C THR A 102 -6.68 3.02 21.96
N ALA A 103 -5.71 3.34 21.11
CA ALA A 103 -5.79 4.20 19.95
C ALA A 103 -6.57 3.60 18.77
N PHE A 104 -7.86 3.90 18.66
CA PHE A 104 -8.72 3.37 17.58
C PHE A 104 -8.79 4.29 16.35
N THR A 105 -8.39 3.84 15.16
CA THR A 105 -8.62 4.59 13.90
C THR A 105 -10.02 4.31 13.33
N LYS A 106 -10.82 5.34 13.05
CA LYS A 106 -12.20 5.21 12.55
C LYS A 106 -12.30 5.04 11.02
N MET A 107 -11.44 5.71 10.23
CA MET A 107 -11.41 5.63 8.76
C MET A 107 -10.00 5.94 8.23
N ILE A 108 -9.66 5.46 7.03
CA ILE A 108 -8.51 5.96 6.26
C ILE A 108 -8.71 7.47 6.06
N GLY A 109 -7.74 8.32 6.43
CA GLY A 109 -7.86 9.78 6.32
C GLY A 109 -8.38 10.52 7.56
N ASN A 110 -8.60 9.83 8.69
CA ASN A 110 -9.13 10.42 9.94
C ASN A 110 -8.06 10.62 11.03
N GLU A 111 -6.80 10.76 10.63
CA GLU A 111 -5.63 10.69 11.52
C GLU A 111 -5.49 11.93 12.43
N ASN A 112 -6.12 13.04 12.05
CA ASN A 112 -6.13 14.28 12.84
C ASN A 112 -6.87 14.14 14.18
N ALA A 113 -7.96 13.35 14.22
CA ALA A 113 -8.75 13.17 15.45
C ALA A 113 -8.01 12.35 16.53
N LEU A 114 -6.98 11.60 16.13
CA LEU A 114 -6.17 10.78 17.03
C LEU A 114 -5.04 11.58 17.65
N VAL A 115 -4.41 12.45 16.87
CA VAL A 115 -3.42 13.42 17.35
C VAL A 115 -4.04 14.34 18.42
N GLU A 116 -5.27 14.80 18.22
CA GLU A 116 -6.00 15.62 19.20
C GLU A 116 -6.28 14.90 20.53
N LEU A 117 -6.31 13.56 20.52
CA LEU A 117 -6.50 12.72 21.71
C LEU A 117 -5.18 12.17 22.29
N GLY A 118 -4.03 12.62 21.77
CA GLY A 118 -2.70 12.20 22.25
C GLY A 118 -2.32 10.77 21.84
N VAL A 119 -3.07 10.17 20.91
CA VAL A 119 -2.78 8.88 20.33
C VAL A 119 -1.67 9.04 19.28
N ARG A 120 -0.62 8.23 19.38
CA ARG A 120 0.45 8.19 18.37
C ARG A 120 0.11 7.20 17.25
N ASP A 121 0.44 7.55 16.01
CA ASP A 121 0.14 6.82 14.76
C ASP A 121 0.77 5.40 14.66
N GLU A 122 1.46 4.94 15.70
CA GLU A 122 2.34 3.76 15.70
C GLU A 122 1.69 2.52 16.33
N GLU A 123 0.39 2.55 16.54
CA GLU A 123 -0.26 1.79 17.60
C GLU A 123 -1.18 0.65 17.14
N ILE A 124 -1.38 0.45 15.84
CA ILE A 124 -1.93 -0.81 15.32
C ILE A 124 -0.83 -1.86 15.42
N THR A 125 -1.08 -2.91 16.21
CA THR A 125 -0.02 -3.85 16.56
C THR A 125 0.03 -5.00 15.56
N ILE A 126 -1.06 -5.77 15.43
CA ILE A 126 -1.15 -6.86 14.46
C ILE A 126 -2.52 -6.84 13.83
N ARG A 127 -2.59 -6.89 12.50
CA ARG A 127 -3.85 -7.05 11.76
C ARG A 127 -3.73 -8.08 10.65
N GLU A 128 -4.89 -8.58 10.24
CA GLU A 128 -5.12 -9.50 9.13
C GLU A 128 -6.34 -9.03 8.34
N LYS A 129 -6.50 -9.57 7.13
CA LYS A 129 -7.65 -9.31 6.25
C LYS A 129 -8.20 -10.62 5.69
N ILE A 130 -9.52 -10.74 5.68
CA ILE A 130 -10.24 -11.79 4.94
C ILE A 130 -11.31 -11.14 4.07
N VAL A 131 -11.63 -11.75 2.93
CA VAL A 131 -12.72 -11.32 2.05
C VAL A 131 -13.73 -12.46 1.97
N ILE A 132 -14.99 -12.17 2.29
CA ILE A 132 -16.11 -13.11 2.25
C ILE A 132 -16.92 -12.84 0.99
N CYS A 133 -16.89 -13.80 0.05
CA CYS A 133 -17.69 -13.77 -1.17
C CYS A 133 -18.81 -14.82 -1.14
N ASN A 134 -18.70 -15.85 -0.31
CA ASN A 134 -19.66 -16.96 -0.19
C ASN A 134 -19.64 -17.58 1.22
N GLU A 135 -20.50 -18.56 1.46
CA GLU A 135 -20.64 -19.24 2.76
C GLU A 135 -19.38 -20.02 3.21
N ALA A 136 -18.63 -20.60 2.28
CA ALA A 136 -17.39 -21.32 2.62
C ALA A 136 -16.29 -20.34 3.10
N ASP A 137 -16.21 -19.15 2.49
CA ASP A 137 -15.31 -18.09 2.95
C ASP A 137 -15.71 -17.63 4.36
N GLU A 138 -17.00 -17.57 4.66
CA GLU A 138 -17.52 -17.16 5.97
C GLU A 138 -17.17 -18.16 7.07
N GLU A 139 -17.33 -19.46 6.84
CA GLU A 139 -16.95 -20.51 7.79
C GLU A 139 -15.44 -20.44 8.08
N ALA A 140 -14.62 -20.34 7.04
CA ALA A 140 -13.18 -20.18 7.17
C ALA A 140 -12.78 -18.87 7.88
N ALA A 141 -13.55 -17.79 7.67
CA ALA A 141 -13.30 -16.50 8.33
C ALA A 141 -13.54 -16.60 9.84
N ARG A 142 -14.64 -17.23 10.27
CA ARG A 142 -14.97 -17.41 11.69
C ARG A 142 -13.84 -18.12 12.44
N ASP A 143 -13.34 -19.21 11.89
CA ASP A 143 -12.25 -19.98 12.49
C ASP A 143 -10.95 -19.18 12.59
N GLN A 144 -10.58 -18.45 11.53
CA GLN A 144 -9.35 -17.65 11.51
C GLN A 144 -9.41 -16.46 12.48
N ILE A 145 -10.56 -15.80 12.56
CA ILE A 145 -10.79 -14.69 13.49
C ILE A 145 -10.76 -15.19 14.93
N ALA A 146 -11.42 -16.32 15.23
CA ALA A 146 -11.42 -16.93 16.55
C ALA A 146 -10.01 -17.36 16.98
N GLN A 147 -9.26 -18.02 16.09
CA GLN A 147 -7.87 -18.41 16.37
C GLN A 147 -6.96 -17.21 16.66
N MET A 148 -7.10 -16.10 15.93
CA MET A 148 -6.33 -14.89 16.22
C MET A 148 -6.73 -14.25 17.55
N TYR A 149 -8.04 -14.20 17.83
CA TYR A 149 -8.57 -13.71 19.09
C TYR A 149 -7.99 -14.51 20.27
N GLU A 150 -8.09 -15.83 20.24
CA GLU A 150 -7.60 -16.73 21.28
C GLU A 150 -6.08 -16.69 21.43
N ARG A 151 -5.33 -16.69 20.33
CA ARG A 151 -3.86 -16.71 20.34
C ARG A 151 -3.26 -15.55 21.13
N TYR A 152 -3.89 -14.39 21.02
CA TYR A 152 -3.38 -13.14 21.59
C TYR A 152 -4.24 -12.62 22.75
N LEU A 153 -5.15 -13.46 23.25
CA LEU A 153 -6.01 -13.15 24.38
C LEU A 153 -5.13 -12.78 25.57
N GLN A 154 -5.33 -11.57 26.11
CA GLN A 154 -4.54 -11.03 27.23
C GLN A 154 -3.03 -10.88 26.98
N THR A 155 -2.57 -10.91 25.72
CA THR A 155 -1.16 -10.67 25.41
C THR A 155 -0.80 -9.19 25.63
N PRO A 156 0.29 -8.88 26.37
CA PRO A 156 0.75 -7.51 26.57
C PRO A 156 1.11 -6.80 25.26
N LYS A 157 0.94 -5.47 25.23
CA LYS A 157 1.25 -4.62 24.05
C LYS A 157 2.66 -4.85 23.51
N ASP A 158 3.65 -4.97 24.38
CA ASP A 158 5.06 -5.12 23.98
C ASP A 158 5.34 -6.46 23.28
N GLU A 159 4.65 -7.53 23.69
CA GLU A 159 4.75 -8.84 23.04
C GLU A 159 4.09 -8.82 21.66
N LEU A 160 2.91 -8.20 21.54
CA LEU A 160 2.28 -7.98 20.25
C LEU A 160 3.17 -7.14 19.32
N LEU A 161 3.90 -6.14 19.85
CA LEU A 161 4.84 -5.34 19.07
C LEU A 161 6.04 -6.14 18.57
N ILE A 162 6.47 -7.18 19.29
CA ILE A 162 7.52 -8.10 18.83
C ILE A 162 7.02 -8.88 17.61
N GLU A 163 5.80 -9.41 17.67
CA GLU A 163 5.17 -10.12 16.56
C GLU A 163 4.99 -9.21 15.33
N ALA A 164 4.52 -7.97 15.54
CA ALA A 164 4.42 -6.96 14.49
C ALA A 164 5.76 -6.69 13.80
N LYS A 165 6.84 -6.55 14.59
CA LYS A 165 8.21 -6.36 14.08
C LYS A 165 8.70 -7.58 13.30
N ALA A 166 8.38 -8.79 13.77
CA ALA A 166 8.72 -10.03 13.08
C ALA A 166 8.03 -10.13 11.71
N LYS A 167 6.72 -9.85 11.65
CA LYS A 167 5.96 -9.75 10.40
C LYS A 167 6.55 -8.70 9.46
N ARG A 168 6.83 -7.49 9.95
CA ARG A 168 7.41 -6.39 9.14
C ARG A 168 8.77 -6.77 8.58
N LYS A 169 9.60 -7.46 9.37
CA LYS A 169 10.90 -7.98 8.92
C LYS A 169 10.71 -9.00 7.79
N ALA A 170 9.75 -9.91 7.91
CA ALA A 170 9.43 -10.87 6.85
C ALA A 170 8.93 -10.18 5.58
N PHE A 171 8.06 -9.18 5.70
CA PHE A 171 7.60 -8.35 4.58
C PHE A 171 8.76 -7.68 3.83
N PHE A 172 9.66 -6.98 4.52
CA PHE A 172 10.83 -6.37 3.88
C PHE A 172 11.83 -7.39 3.33
N GLN A 173 11.88 -8.59 3.90
CA GLN A 173 12.70 -9.67 3.36
C GLN A 173 12.21 -10.11 1.98
N GLN A 174 10.89 -10.15 1.73
CA GLN A 174 10.33 -10.46 0.41
C GLN A 174 10.81 -9.46 -0.66
N ILE A 175 10.80 -8.16 -0.33
CA ILE A 175 11.35 -7.11 -1.21
C ILE A 175 12.85 -7.35 -1.45
N ALA A 176 13.61 -7.56 -0.37
CA ALA A 176 15.05 -7.73 -0.46
C ALA A 176 15.47 -8.94 -1.31
N VAL A 177 14.72 -10.04 -1.25
CA VAL A 177 14.95 -11.24 -2.09
C VAL A 177 14.80 -10.92 -3.57
N LYS A 178 13.82 -10.08 -3.96
CA LYS A 178 13.61 -9.69 -5.37
C LYS A 178 14.62 -8.66 -5.86
N LEU A 179 14.99 -7.69 -5.01
CA LEU A 179 15.88 -6.59 -5.41
C LEU A 179 17.37 -6.92 -5.35
N LYS A 180 17.79 -7.89 -4.52
CA LYS A 180 19.20 -8.29 -4.41
C LYS A 180 19.80 -8.80 -5.73
N PRO A 181 19.15 -9.71 -6.49
CA PRO A 181 19.62 -10.12 -7.82
C PRO A 181 19.74 -8.96 -8.81
N MET A 182 18.90 -7.93 -8.66
CA MET A 182 18.97 -6.69 -9.43
C MET A 182 20.06 -5.74 -8.93
N GLY A 183 20.97 -6.17 -8.05
CA GLY A 183 22.14 -5.41 -7.58
C GLY A 183 21.83 -4.25 -6.62
N PHE A 184 20.65 -4.22 -6.03
CA PHE A 184 20.33 -3.25 -4.99
C PHE A 184 20.96 -3.63 -3.63
N ARG A 185 21.36 -2.62 -2.87
CA ARG A 185 21.84 -2.73 -1.49
C ARG A 185 20.82 -2.11 -0.53
N LYS A 186 20.46 -2.84 0.53
CA LYS A 186 19.45 -2.41 1.51
C LYS A 186 20.06 -1.52 2.60
N LYS A 187 19.35 -0.46 3.00
CA LYS A 187 19.62 0.33 4.21
C LYS A 187 18.28 0.77 4.83
N GLY A 188 17.91 0.24 5.99
CA GLY A 188 16.59 0.52 6.58
C GLY A 188 15.46 0.04 5.65
N ASN A 189 14.59 0.96 5.22
CA ASN A 189 13.47 0.72 4.31
C ASN A 189 13.79 1.09 2.85
N THR A 190 15.05 1.38 2.54
CA THR A 190 15.47 1.76 1.19
C THR A 190 16.42 0.73 0.58
N TRP A 191 16.41 0.69 -0.75
CA TRP A 191 17.26 -0.13 -1.59
C TRP A 191 17.89 0.75 -2.65
N THR A 192 19.21 0.78 -2.72
CA THR A 192 19.95 1.64 -3.66
C THR A 192 20.79 0.82 -4.61
N ARG A 193 20.81 1.19 -5.89
CA ARG A 193 21.67 0.65 -6.94
C ARG A 193 22.37 1.79 -7.68
N THR A 194 23.66 1.64 -7.96
CA THR A 194 24.40 2.57 -8.83
C THR A 194 23.92 2.47 -10.28
N LEU A 195 23.66 3.61 -10.91
CA LEU A 195 23.43 3.74 -12.34
C LEU A 195 24.69 4.27 -13.03
N GLU A 196 24.63 4.52 -14.34
CA GLU A 196 25.76 5.09 -15.08
C GLU A 196 26.13 6.51 -14.59
N GLY A 197 27.42 6.86 -14.69
CA GLY A 197 27.95 8.10 -14.14
C GLY A 197 27.88 8.15 -12.61
N ASP A 198 27.59 9.32 -12.05
CA ASP A 198 27.45 9.53 -10.61
C ASP A 198 25.99 9.32 -10.12
N TYR A 199 25.13 8.67 -10.90
CA TYR A 199 23.71 8.53 -10.57
C TYR A 199 23.40 7.23 -9.82
N TYR A 200 22.29 7.24 -9.09
CA TYR A 200 21.76 6.09 -8.39
C TYR A 200 20.25 5.97 -8.59
N LEU A 201 19.77 4.73 -8.51
CA LEU A 201 18.37 4.36 -8.41
C LEU A 201 18.07 3.99 -6.96
N LEU A 202 17.03 4.59 -6.39
CA LEU A 202 16.54 4.30 -5.05
C LEU A 202 15.13 3.77 -5.14
N PHE A 203 14.88 2.61 -4.55
CA PHE A 203 13.54 2.14 -4.23
C PHE A 203 13.32 2.32 -2.73
N ASP A 204 12.29 3.08 -2.36
CA ASP A 204 11.95 3.39 -0.98
C ASP A 204 10.57 2.81 -0.65
N ALA A 205 10.53 1.94 0.36
CA ALA A 205 9.29 1.60 1.03
C ALA A 205 9.04 2.67 2.11
N GLN A 206 8.54 3.83 1.68
CA GLN A 206 8.29 4.96 2.56
C GLN A 206 7.09 4.63 3.46
N LYS A 207 7.34 4.53 4.78
CA LYS A 207 6.25 4.36 5.74
C LYS A 207 5.35 5.60 5.69
N SER A 208 4.04 5.39 5.60
CA SER A 208 3.08 6.47 5.81
C SER A 208 3.31 7.09 7.19
N SER A 209 3.31 8.41 7.27
CA SER A 209 3.38 9.12 8.56
C SER A 209 2.12 8.89 9.41
N TYR A 210 1.02 8.49 8.76
CA TYR A 210 -0.33 8.52 9.30
C TYR A 210 -0.90 7.11 9.58
N ALA A 211 -0.31 6.08 8.97
CA ALA A 211 -0.80 4.71 9.07
C ALA A 211 0.36 3.70 9.02
N ASP A 212 0.15 2.48 9.52
CA ASP A 212 1.11 1.39 9.36
C ASP A 212 1.01 0.77 7.95
N GLU A 213 1.24 1.61 6.95
CA GLU A 213 1.14 1.33 5.51
C GLU A 213 2.37 1.90 4.80
N TYR A 214 2.65 1.41 3.60
CA TYR A 214 3.85 1.80 2.84
C TYR A 214 3.51 2.34 1.47
N TYR A 215 4.08 3.51 1.14
CA TYR A 215 4.24 3.93 -0.23
C TYR A 215 5.47 3.24 -0.83
N PHE A 216 5.43 2.97 -2.14
CA PHE A 216 6.56 2.41 -2.87
C PHE A 216 7.03 3.40 -3.91
N ASP A 217 8.10 4.07 -3.56
CA ASP A 217 8.59 5.23 -4.29
C ASP A 217 9.92 4.89 -4.96
N VAL A 218 10.11 5.44 -6.15
CA VAL A 218 11.31 5.26 -6.97
C VAL A 218 11.91 6.63 -7.25
N TYR A 219 13.20 6.75 -6.94
CA TYR A 219 13.96 7.96 -7.17
C TYR A 219 15.19 7.71 -8.03
N ILE A 220 15.52 8.69 -8.87
CA ILE A 220 16.84 8.78 -9.49
C ILE A 220 17.51 10.04 -8.96
N GLY A 221 18.67 9.86 -8.35
CA GLY A 221 19.47 10.93 -7.75
C GLY A 221 20.93 10.86 -8.17
N LYS A 222 21.70 11.89 -7.84
CA LYS A 222 23.15 11.97 -8.10
C LYS A 222 23.91 11.86 -6.78
N ASN A 223 25.05 11.19 -6.77
CA ASN A 223 25.89 11.08 -5.58
C ASN A 223 26.40 12.46 -5.15
N GLY A 224 26.50 12.69 -3.84
CA GLY A 224 27.01 13.94 -3.26
C GLY A 224 25.99 15.08 -3.19
N THR A 225 24.75 14.88 -3.63
CA THR A 225 23.68 15.87 -3.49
C THR A 225 22.89 15.65 -2.20
N LYS A 226 22.38 16.74 -1.59
CA LYS A 226 21.81 16.73 -0.23
C LYS A 226 20.32 16.37 -0.18
N CYS A 227 19.62 16.23 -1.30
CA CYS A 227 18.18 16.00 -1.27
C CYS A 227 17.84 14.56 -1.64
N TYR A 228 17.01 13.92 -0.81
CA TYR A 228 16.22 12.78 -1.27
C TYR A 228 15.41 13.22 -2.50
N GLY A 229 15.65 12.62 -3.67
CA GLY A 229 14.88 12.90 -4.89
C GLY A 229 15.38 14.02 -5.80
N ASP A 230 16.70 14.27 -5.84
CA ASP A 230 17.29 15.38 -6.58
C ASP A 230 17.01 15.47 -8.09
N CYS A 231 16.47 14.43 -8.75
CA CYS A 231 16.14 14.52 -10.18
C CYS A 231 14.85 13.82 -10.62
N HIS A 232 14.45 12.68 -10.06
CA HIS A 232 13.20 12.01 -10.43
C HIS A 232 12.54 11.37 -9.22
N PHE A 233 11.22 11.43 -9.20
CA PHE A 233 10.33 10.76 -8.27
C PHE A 233 9.17 10.14 -9.05
N SER A 234 8.91 8.86 -8.80
CA SER A 234 7.66 8.23 -9.20
C SER A 234 7.19 7.28 -8.11
N ARG A 235 5.87 7.12 -8.02
CA ARG A 235 5.24 6.15 -7.14
C ARG A 235 4.79 4.95 -7.96
N VAL A 236 5.21 3.77 -7.53
CA VAL A 236 4.96 2.49 -8.23
C VAL A 236 3.78 1.74 -7.62
N SER A 237 3.21 2.23 -6.50
CA SER A 237 2.00 1.66 -5.92
C SER A 237 0.77 1.88 -6.81
N PRO A 238 -0.19 0.94 -6.83
CA PRO A 238 -1.44 1.13 -7.56
C PRO A 238 -2.22 2.30 -6.92
N GLY A 239 -2.57 3.32 -7.72
CA GLY A 239 -3.46 4.39 -7.28
C GLY A 239 -2.85 5.55 -6.48
N ARG A 240 -1.52 5.70 -6.39
CA ARG A 240 -0.84 6.71 -5.54
C ARG A 240 -1.07 6.58 -4.02
N HIS A 241 -1.86 5.59 -3.58
CA HIS A 241 -2.18 5.33 -2.18
C HIS A 241 -1.11 4.44 -1.53
N PRO A 242 -0.97 4.51 -0.19
CA PRO A 242 -0.11 3.59 0.54
C PRO A 242 -0.76 2.20 0.56
N MET A 243 0.07 1.18 0.72
CA MET A 243 -0.35 -0.21 0.74
C MET A 243 -0.30 -0.75 2.16
N ASP A 244 -1.40 -1.37 2.60
CA ASP A 244 -1.46 -2.09 3.86
C ASP A 244 -0.67 -3.39 3.77
N TRP A 245 0.56 -3.35 4.28
CA TRP A 245 1.50 -4.47 4.22
C TRP A 245 1.09 -5.65 5.12
N GLN A 246 0.24 -5.43 6.13
CA GLN A 246 -0.24 -6.49 7.02
C GLN A 246 -1.46 -7.20 6.43
N ALA A 247 -2.27 -6.49 5.66
CA ALA A 247 -3.51 -7.00 5.07
C ALA A 247 -3.32 -7.77 3.77
N LEU A 248 -2.13 -7.69 3.17
CA LEU A 248 -1.81 -8.43 1.95
C LEU A 248 -1.31 -9.82 2.29
N SER A 249 -1.89 -10.81 1.63
CA SER A 249 -1.30 -12.13 1.62
C SER A 249 0.08 -12.08 0.96
N LYS A 250 0.91 -13.06 1.33
CA LYS A 250 2.25 -13.23 0.74
C LYS A 250 2.19 -13.30 -0.79
N ASP A 251 1.20 -14.01 -1.33
CA ASP A 251 1.06 -14.23 -2.77
C ASP A 251 0.59 -12.96 -3.49
N GLU A 252 -0.31 -12.18 -2.90
CA GLU A 252 -0.72 -10.88 -3.44
C GLU A 252 0.46 -9.90 -3.47
N PHE A 253 1.25 -9.85 -2.41
CA PHE A 253 2.42 -8.98 -2.35
C PHE A 253 3.51 -9.43 -3.33
N GLU A 254 3.76 -10.74 -3.43
CA GLU A 254 4.69 -11.29 -4.41
C GLU A 254 4.23 -11.01 -5.85
N PHE A 255 2.93 -11.12 -6.11
CA PHE A 255 2.35 -10.76 -7.40
C PHE A 255 2.57 -9.27 -7.71
N PHE A 256 2.32 -8.37 -6.77
CA PHE A 256 2.59 -6.93 -6.91
C PHE A 256 4.07 -6.66 -7.22
N LEU A 257 5.00 -7.28 -6.49
CA LEU A 257 6.43 -7.13 -6.77
C LEU A 257 6.76 -7.59 -8.19
N ASN A 258 6.34 -8.80 -8.57
CA ASN A 258 6.69 -9.39 -9.87
C ASN A 258 6.02 -8.68 -11.06
N ARG A 259 4.83 -8.09 -10.88
CA ARG A 259 4.04 -7.50 -11.97
C ARG A 259 4.15 -5.99 -12.07
N THR A 260 4.52 -5.30 -10.99
CA THR A 260 4.52 -3.84 -10.95
C THR A 260 5.90 -3.30 -10.61
N VAL A 261 6.46 -3.69 -9.47
CA VAL A 261 7.73 -3.11 -8.99
C VAL A 261 8.90 -3.54 -9.86
N ILE A 262 9.10 -4.85 -10.05
CA ILE A 262 10.26 -5.39 -10.76
C ILE A 262 10.29 -4.93 -12.22
N PRO A 263 9.20 -5.00 -13.01
CA PRO A 263 9.22 -4.50 -14.38
C PRO A 263 9.53 -3.00 -14.48
N ALA A 264 9.01 -2.18 -13.54
CA ALA A 264 9.30 -0.75 -13.52
C ALA A 264 10.78 -0.47 -13.23
N LEU A 265 11.39 -1.19 -12.29
CA LEU A 265 12.81 -1.05 -11.97
C LEU A 265 13.71 -1.59 -13.09
N GLU A 266 13.36 -2.73 -13.71
CA GLU A 266 14.10 -3.29 -14.85
C GLU A 266 14.11 -2.33 -16.04
N GLN A 267 12.97 -1.68 -16.34
CA GLN A 267 12.90 -0.67 -17.39
C GLN A 267 13.90 0.46 -17.15
N ILE A 268 14.04 0.92 -15.91
CA ILE A 268 15.00 1.98 -15.56
C ILE A 268 16.44 1.45 -15.64
N ILE A 269 16.71 0.26 -15.09
CA ILE A 269 18.07 -0.30 -15.02
C ILE A 269 18.64 -0.59 -16.40
N HIS A 270 17.81 -1.06 -17.34
CA HIS A 270 18.25 -1.48 -18.67
C HIS A 270 18.15 -0.40 -19.75
N THR A 271 17.76 0.83 -19.37
CA THR A 271 17.69 1.95 -20.29
C THR A 271 18.74 2.99 -19.88
N PRO A 272 19.65 3.40 -20.79
CA PRO A 272 20.59 4.49 -20.52
C PRO A 272 19.84 5.75 -20.03
N LEU A 273 20.43 6.52 -19.12
CA LEU A 273 19.83 7.72 -18.53
C LEU A 273 19.45 8.75 -19.59
N CYS A 274 20.29 8.92 -20.62
CA CYS A 274 19.99 9.83 -21.73
C CYS A 274 18.72 9.43 -22.50
N GLU A 275 18.44 8.14 -22.63
CA GLU A 275 17.24 7.62 -23.28
C GLU A 275 16.02 7.67 -22.35
N LEU A 276 16.20 7.38 -21.05
CA LEU A 276 15.16 7.56 -20.04
C LEU A 276 14.70 9.02 -19.98
N GLY A 277 15.62 9.98 -20.16
CA GLY A 277 15.35 11.41 -20.14
C GLY A 277 14.43 11.86 -21.27
N LYS A 278 14.30 11.03 -22.32
CA LYS A 278 13.39 11.27 -23.45
C LYS A 278 11.97 10.80 -23.20
N LEU A 279 11.73 9.99 -22.17
CA LEU A 279 10.42 9.40 -21.88
C LEU A 279 9.54 10.34 -21.06
N PRO A 280 8.40 10.84 -21.60
CA PRO A 280 7.50 11.74 -20.87
C PRO A 280 6.99 11.20 -19.54
N SER A 281 6.76 9.89 -19.46
CA SER A 281 6.32 9.22 -18.23
C SER A 281 7.36 9.23 -17.11
N ILE A 282 8.64 9.42 -17.45
CA ILE A 282 9.74 9.44 -16.49
C ILE A 282 10.05 10.89 -16.12
N TRP A 283 10.33 11.77 -17.09
CA TRP A 283 10.67 13.14 -16.73
C TRP A 283 9.49 13.95 -16.18
N SER A 284 8.22 13.55 -16.38
CA SER A 284 7.08 14.17 -15.66
C SER A 284 7.23 14.08 -14.13
N GLY A 285 7.92 13.05 -13.63
CA GLY A 285 8.23 12.86 -12.21
C GLY A 285 9.46 13.63 -11.73
N CYS A 286 10.11 14.44 -12.58
CA CYS A 286 11.29 15.19 -12.18
C CYS A 286 10.92 16.37 -11.26
N MET A 287 11.40 16.35 -10.02
CA MET A 287 11.03 17.32 -8.97
C MET A 287 11.99 18.52 -8.89
N CYS A 288 13.16 18.46 -9.53
CA CYS A 288 14.13 19.56 -9.46
C CYS A 288 13.76 20.72 -10.40
N ASN A 289 14.30 21.90 -10.12
CA ASN A 289 14.25 23.01 -11.07
C ASN A 289 15.19 22.71 -12.24
N ARG A 290 14.67 21.99 -13.25
CA ARG A 290 15.40 21.42 -14.41
C ARG A 290 16.26 22.43 -15.18
N LYS A 291 15.92 23.72 -15.14
CA LYS A 291 16.70 24.79 -15.77
C LYS A 291 17.95 25.16 -14.96
N LYS A 292 17.87 25.04 -13.64
CA LYS A 292 18.92 25.45 -12.68
C LYS A 292 19.64 24.28 -12.01
N CYS A 293 19.13 23.07 -12.15
CA CYS A 293 19.70 21.88 -11.51
C CYS A 293 20.91 21.39 -12.31
N GLU A 294 22.10 21.63 -11.78
CA GLU A 294 23.38 21.15 -12.33
C GLU A 294 23.52 19.61 -12.26
N SER A 295 22.63 18.96 -11.52
CA SER A 295 22.58 17.51 -11.37
C SER A 295 21.51 16.84 -12.23
N CYS A 296 20.71 17.59 -12.99
CA CYS A 296 19.62 17.04 -13.81
C CYS A 296 20.17 16.22 -14.98
N TRP A 297 19.71 14.97 -15.11
CA TRP A 297 20.07 14.05 -16.19
C TRP A 297 19.09 14.05 -17.37
N VAL A 298 17.97 14.78 -17.26
CA VAL A 298 17.00 14.99 -18.35
C VAL A 298 17.53 16.11 -19.26
N GLU A 299 17.66 15.85 -20.56
CA GLU A 299 18.19 16.83 -21.52
C GLU A 299 17.35 18.11 -21.59
N LYS A 300 18.05 19.26 -21.64
CA LYS A 300 17.44 20.60 -21.70
C LYS A 300 16.70 20.89 -23.02
N ASN A 301 16.80 20.07 -24.06
CA ASN A 301 16.30 20.45 -25.39
C ASN A 301 14.97 19.76 -25.75
N LEU A 302 14.52 18.80 -24.94
CA LEU A 302 13.33 17.98 -25.23
C LEU A 302 12.01 18.64 -24.82
N TRP A 303 12.06 19.68 -23.98
CA TRP A 303 10.88 20.39 -23.47
C TRP A 303 10.54 21.67 -24.26
N GLU A 304 11.53 22.33 -24.85
CA GLU A 304 11.32 23.50 -25.72
C GLU A 304 10.44 23.13 -26.93
N ALA A 305 10.56 21.88 -27.41
CA ALA A 305 9.73 21.34 -28.49
C ALA A 305 8.26 21.10 -28.11
N ARG A 306 7.86 21.21 -26.83
CA ARG A 306 6.49 20.95 -26.36
C ARG A 306 5.80 22.13 -25.66
N GLY A 307 6.45 23.29 -25.54
CA GLY A 307 5.80 24.54 -25.10
C GLY A 307 5.32 24.58 -23.65
N ILE A 308 5.80 23.69 -22.77
CA ILE A 308 5.45 23.70 -21.34
C ILE A 308 6.53 24.49 -20.61
N GLN A 309 6.20 25.72 -20.22
CA GLN A 309 7.06 26.62 -19.42
C GLN A 309 7.07 26.26 -17.94
#